data_AF-A0A840EYE8-F1
#
_entry.id   AF-A0A840EYE8-F1
#
_cell.length_a   1.000
_cell.length_b   1.000
_cell.length_c   1.000
_cell.angle_alpha   90.00
_cell.angle_beta   90.00
_cell.angle_gamma   90.00
#
_symmetry.space_group_name_H-M   'P 1'
#
loop_
_entity.id
_entity.type
_entity.pdbx_description
1 polymer ?
#
loop_
_entity_poly.entity_id
_entity_poly.type
_entity_poly.pdbx_seq_one_letter_code
_entity_poly.pdbx_strand_id
1 'polypeptide(L)'
;MFGTEQTPMVESASTTGDDTPTGIDDASVDLPDTVPADTIDDHDTTDDIDAQIRGELEFLTSLVWAPDTAAAIAALVGDHQHRAAGTAAESRIPLAHLHSFFLYAPHTTVFTTVIELVDEGSPVTPAILAARIGMTDRRLRPTLLAIAAPTGHGPLPGGADVPYLARAIVDAYYRRGYTALLSTMQHALAEADTDDLAGHWRTLTNHQQDAERRRLAIADALARL
;
A
#
# COMPACT_ATOMS: atom_id res chain seq x y z
N MET A 1 -65.60 -50.23 -14.66
CA MET A 1 -65.25 -50.54 -16.06
C MET A 1 -63.73 -50.61 -16.10
N PHE A 2 -63.19 -51.81 -16.26
CA PHE A 2 -61.75 -52.08 -16.32
C PHE A 2 -61.20 -51.81 -17.72
N GLY A 3 -59.94 -51.37 -17.79
CA GLY A 3 -59.02 -51.52 -18.94
C GLY A 3 -57.70 -50.82 -18.61
N THR A 4 -56.59 -51.49 -18.26
CA THR A 4 -55.60 -52.17 -19.14
C THR A 4 -55.18 -51.29 -20.32
N GLU A 5 -53.91 -51.02 -20.66
CA GLU A 5 -52.60 -51.58 -20.34
C GLU A 5 -51.55 -50.68 -21.06
N GLN A 6 -50.27 -51.03 -20.89
CA GLN A 6 -49.09 -50.72 -21.75
C GLN A 6 -48.15 -49.57 -21.33
N THR A 7 -47.08 -49.99 -20.66
CA THR A 7 -45.71 -49.53 -20.91
C THR A 7 -45.13 -50.33 -22.10
N PRO A 8 -44.19 -49.76 -22.89
CA PRO A 8 -42.83 -50.31 -22.82
C PRO A 8 -41.70 -49.28 -22.94
N MET A 9 -40.56 -49.64 -22.32
CA MET A 9 -39.20 -49.13 -22.60
C MET A 9 -38.76 -49.47 -24.03
N VAL A 10 -38.05 -48.56 -24.72
CA VAL A 10 -36.70 -48.65 -25.38
C VAL A 10 -36.38 -47.16 -25.76
N GLU A 11 -35.18 -46.56 -25.74
CA GLU A 11 -33.91 -46.91 -26.38
C GLU A 11 -32.82 -45.88 -26.00
N SER A 12 -31.58 -46.34 -25.91
CA SER A 12 -30.36 -45.57 -25.64
C SER A 12 -29.76 -44.95 -26.91
N ALA A 13 -29.18 -43.75 -26.83
CA ALA A 13 -27.93 -43.30 -27.51
C ALA A 13 -27.75 -41.78 -27.24
N SER A 14 -26.70 -41.35 -26.55
CA SER A 14 -25.32 -41.06 -27.02
C SER A 14 -25.11 -39.58 -27.40
N THR A 15 -24.36 -38.91 -26.51
CA THR A 15 -23.24 -37.98 -26.77
C THR A 15 -23.36 -36.90 -27.86
N THR A 16 -23.39 -35.63 -27.44
CA THR A 16 -22.69 -34.45 -28.01
C THR A 16 -22.83 -33.37 -26.92
N GLY A 17 -21.80 -32.94 -26.18
CA GLY A 17 -20.63 -32.22 -26.66
C GLY A 17 -20.92 -30.71 -26.56
N ASP A 18 -20.79 -30.13 -25.35
CA ASP A 18 -20.79 -28.68 -25.14
C ASP A 18 -20.06 -28.34 -23.82
N ASP A 19 -18.72 -28.37 -23.88
CA ASP A 19 -17.87 -27.84 -22.81
C ASP A 19 -17.73 -26.33 -23.01
N THR A 20 -18.58 -25.57 -22.33
CA THR A 20 -18.41 -24.13 -22.14
C THR A 20 -17.31 -23.91 -21.08
N PRO A 21 -16.25 -23.11 -21.33
CA PRO A 21 -15.25 -22.85 -20.31
C PRO A 21 -15.85 -21.88 -19.27
N THR A 22 -16.19 -22.45 -18.12
CA THR A 22 -16.56 -21.76 -16.89
C THR A 22 -15.38 -20.94 -16.38
N GLY A 23 -15.65 -19.68 -16.03
CA GLY A 23 -15.01 -18.96 -14.92
C GLY A 23 -13.49 -18.92 -14.89
N ILE A 24 -12.91 -17.79 -15.32
CA ILE A 24 -11.61 -17.36 -14.80
C ILE A 24 -11.87 -17.00 -13.33
N ASP A 25 -11.68 -17.98 -12.45
CA ASP A 25 -11.61 -17.76 -11.02
C ASP A 25 -10.40 -16.86 -10.75
N ASP A 26 -10.69 -15.77 -10.04
CA ASP A 26 -9.79 -14.81 -9.44
C ASP A 26 -8.86 -15.55 -8.47
N ALA A 27 -7.74 -16.04 -9.00
CA ALA A 27 -6.68 -16.64 -8.21
C ALA A 27 -5.98 -15.52 -7.44
N SER A 28 -6.49 -15.25 -6.25
CA SER A 28 -5.77 -14.65 -5.13
C SER A 28 -4.41 -15.36 -4.99
N VAL A 29 -3.36 -14.73 -5.51
CA VAL A 29 -1.98 -15.23 -5.38
C VAL A 29 -1.57 -15.04 -3.92
N ASP A 30 -1.49 -16.17 -3.22
CA ASP A 30 -0.95 -16.28 -1.87
C ASP A 30 0.56 -15.99 -1.92
N LEU A 31 1.00 -14.96 -1.19
CA LEU A 31 2.41 -14.53 -1.15
C LEU A 31 3.23 -15.59 -0.39
N PRO A 32 4.31 -16.15 -0.98
CA PRO A 32 5.22 -16.97 -0.20
C PRO A 32 6.02 -16.11 0.78
N ASP A 33 5.75 -16.35 2.06
CA ASP A 33 6.51 -15.91 3.22
C ASP A 33 7.85 -16.65 3.23
N THR A 34 8.87 -16.14 2.53
CA THR A 34 10.32 -16.28 2.83
C THR A 34 11.20 -15.84 1.65
N VAL A 35 12.06 -14.84 1.89
CA VAL A 35 13.19 -14.50 1.02
C VAL A 35 14.44 -15.21 1.57
N PRO A 36 15.25 -15.91 0.75
CA PRO A 36 16.53 -16.46 1.20
C PRO A 36 17.52 -15.31 1.46
N ALA A 37 17.98 -15.23 2.70
CA ALA A 37 19.09 -14.38 3.08
C ALA A 37 20.40 -14.99 2.56
N ASP A 38 20.89 -14.56 1.40
CA ASP A 38 22.33 -14.52 1.22
C ASP A 38 22.78 -13.54 0.13
N THR A 39 23.80 -12.76 0.48
CA THR A 39 24.59 -11.82 -0.34
C THR A 39 23.97 -10.46 -0.72
N ILE A 40 23.70 -9.64 0.28
CA ILE A 40 23.78 -8.16 0.17
C ILE A 40 24.76 -7.71 1.27
N ASP A 41 25.62 -6.74 0.97
CA ASP A 41 26.58 -6.13 1.90
C ASP A 41 25.89 -5.74 3.23
N ASP A 42 26.05 -6.56 4.26
CA ASP A 42 25.16 -6.63 5.43
C ASP A 42 25.36 -5.47 6.42
N HIS A 43 26.39 -4.64 6.20
CA HIS A 43 26.66 -3.46 7.02
C HIS A 43 26.03 -2.16 6.52
N ASP A 44 25.67 -2.05 5.23
CA ASP A 44 25.05 -0.84 4.67
C ASP A 44 23.51 -0.89 4.78
N THR A 45 22.93 -2.09 4.86
CA THR A 45 21.47 -2.30 4.85
C THR A 45 20.78 -1.93 6.16
N THR A 46 21.43 -2.19 7.31
CA THR A 46 20.82 -1.91 8.63
C THR A 46 20.82 -0.41 8.92
N ASP A 47 21.91 0.29 8.60
CA ASP A 47 22.00 1.74 8.76
C ASP A 47 21.00 2.48 7.83
N ASP A 48 20.80 1.97 6.62
CA ASP A 48 19.79 2.49 5.68
C ASP A 48 18.35 2.27 6.18
N ILE A 49 18.05 1.10 6.76
CA ILE A 49 16.74 0.82 7.37
C ILE A 49 16.50 1.75 8.56
N ASP A 50 17.48 1.90 9.45
CA ASP A 50 17.36 2.77 10.62
C ASP A 50 17.23 4.25 10.22
N ALA A 51 17.95 4.69 9.18
CA ALA A 51 17.81 6.03 8.62
C ALA A 51 16.42 6.25 8.02
N GLN A 52 15.88 5.27 7.29
CA GLN A 52 14.53 5.33 6.74
C GLN A 52 13.46 5.38 7.84
N ILE A 53 13.56 4.52 8.86
CA ILE A 53 12.63 4.52 10.00
C ILE A 53 12.68 5.87 10.74
N ARG A 54 13.87 6.45 10.89
CA ARG A 54 14.01 7.80 11.46
C ARG A 54 13.32 8.86 10.59
N GLY A 55 13.52 8.82 9.27
CA GLY A 55 12.86 9.71 8.33
C GLY A 55 11.33 9.59 8.35
N GLU A 56 10.80 8.39 8.54
CA GLU A 56 9.36 8.17 8.72
C GLU A 56 8.82 8.85 9.98
N LEU A 57 9.54 8.74 11.10
CA LEU A 57 9.16 9.40 12.35
C LEU A 57 9.23 10.93 12.22
N GLU A 58 10.26 11.45 11.56
CA GLU A 58 10.42 12.87 11.29
C GLU A 58 9.27 13.40 10.42
N PHE A 59 8.90 12.66 9.37
CA PHE A 59 7.73 12.97 8.55
C PHE A 59 6.45 13.01 9.38
N LEU A 60 6.15 11.97 10.16
CA LEU A 60 4.94 11.91 10.98
C LEU A 60 4.88 13.02 12.03
N THR A 61 6.02 13.32 12.65
CA THR A 61 6.14 14.43 13.59
C THR A 61 5.82 15.75 12.89
N SER A 62 6.48 16.04 11.77
CA SER A 62 6.25 17.26 11.01
C SER A 62 4.79 17.39 10.56
N LEU A 63 4.19 16.29 10.09
CA LEU A 63 2.80 16.21 9.64
C LEU A 63 1.79 16.49 10.76
N VAL A 64 2.00 15.95 11.95
CA VAL A 64 1.10 16.13 13.11
C VAL A 64 1.16 17.56 13.65
N TRP A 65 2.30 18.24 13.51
CA TRP A 65 2.47 19.62 13.94
C TRP A 65 2.23 20.65 12.83
N ALA A 66 1.88 20.22 11.61
CA ALA A 66 1.64 21.11 10.49
C ALA A 66 0.26 21.80 10.59
N PRO A 67 0.15 23.08 10.20
CA PRO A 67 -1.15 23.74 10.08
C PRO A 67 -1.99 23.16 8.93
N ASP A 68 -1.33 22.70 7.86
CA ASP A 68 -1.96 22.25 6.61
C ASP A 68 -1.97 20.72 6.47
N THR A 69 -2.07 19.98 7.58
CA THR A 69 -2.10 18.50 7.59
C THR A 69 -3.13 17.94 6.62
N ALA A 70 -4.33 18.53 6.54
CA ALA A 70 -5.38 18.07 5.63
C ALA A 70 -4.98 18.18 4.15
N ALA A 71 -4.27 19.25 3.77
CA ALA A 71 -3.79 19.44 2.41
C ALA A 71 -2.65 18.46 2.08
N ALA A 72 -1.77 18.18 3.02
CA ALA A 72 -0.73 17.16 2.89
C ALA A 72 -1.32 15.74 2.72
N ILE A 73 -2.31 15.38 3.53
CA ILE A 73 -3.07 14.13 3.36
C ILE A 73 -3.75 14.09 1.99
N ALA A 74 -4.34 15.20 1.54
CA ALA A 74 -4.96 15.28 0.23
C ALA A 74 -3.98 15.08 -0.94
N ALA A 75 -2.77 15.61 -0.80
CA ALA A 75 -1.69 15.43 -1.77
C ALA A 75 -1.19 13.98 -1.84
N LEU A 76 -1.18 13.26 -0.71
CA LEU A 76 -0.66 11.88 -0.64
C LEU A 76 -1.70 10.82 -1.03
N VAL A 77 -2.90 10.88 -0.44
CA VAL A 77 -3.90 9.81 -0.51
C VAL A 77 -5.25 10.27 -1.10
N GLY A 78 -5.30 11.47 -1.69
CA GLY A 78 -6.51 12.02 -2.33
C GLY A 78 -7.42 12.78 -1.36
N ASP A 79 -8.54 13.33 -1.82
CA ASP A 79 -9.48 13.99 -0.91
C ASP A 79 -10.36 12.98 -0.13
N HIS A 80 -11.13 13.50 0.83
CA HIS A 80 -12.07 12.71 1.62
C HIS A 80 -13.12 11.98 0.78
N GLN A 81 -13.61 12.61 -0.30
CA GLN A 81 -14.67 12.04 -1.12
C GLN A 81 -14.21 10.78 -1.84
N HIS A 82 -13.01 10.81 -2.41
CA HIS A 82 -12.41 9.64 -3.06
C HIS A 82 -12.16 8.51 -2.06
N ARG A 83 -11.63 8.82 -0.86
CA ARG A 83 -11.41 7.83 0.19
C ARG A 83 -12.72 7.20 0.68
N ALA A 84 -13.74 8.00 0.96
CA ALA A 84 -15.03 7.54 1.46
C ALA A 84 -15.78 6.66 0.44
N ALA A 85 -15.62 6.95 -0.85
CA ALA A 85 -16.18 6.13 -1.93
C ALA A 85 -15.40 4.81 -2.16
N GLY A 86 -14.29 4.59 -1.46
CA GLY A 86 -13.40 3.44 -1.71
C GLY A 86 -12.71 3.49 -3.07
N THR A 87 -12.74 4.64 -3.75
CA THR A 87 -12.12 4.84 -5.05
C THR A 87 -10.73 5.44 -4.87
N ALA A 88 -9.68 4.72 -5.26
CA ALA A 88 -8.36 5.32 -5.31
C ALA A 88 -8.32 6.36 -6.43
N ALA A 89 -8.03 7.62 -6.11
CA ALA A 89 -7.62 8.57 -7.14
C ALA A 89 -6.36 8.01 -7.79
N GLU A 90 -6.40 7.76 -9.10
CA GLU A 90 -5.30 7.06 -9.82
C GLU A 90 -3.93 7.71 -9.60
N SER A 91 -3.93 9.02 -9.37
CA SER A 91 -2.78 9.89 -9.12
C SER A 91 -2.33 9.98 -7.65
N ARG A 92 -2.87 9.15 -6.75
CA ARG A 92 -2.60 9.15 -5.30
C ARG A 92 -2.33 7.74 -4.78
N ILE A 93 -1.70 7.65 -3.61
CA ILE A 93 -1.39 6.37 -2.98
C ILE A 93 -2.71 5.66 -2.61
N PRO A 94 -2.95 4.44 -3.10
CA PRO A 94 -4.13 3.67 -2.71
C PRO A 94 -4.10 3.34 -1.22
N LEU A 95 -5.24 3.47 -0.53
CA LEU A 95 -5.32 3.13 0.90
C LEU A 95 -4.95 1.67 1.19
N ALA A 96 -5.24 0.77 0.26
CA ALA A 96 -4.85 -0.64 0.33
C ALA A 96 -3.34 -0.83 0.47
N HIS A 97 -2.52 0.12 0.00
CA HIS A 97 -1.06 0.03 0.00
C HIS A 97 -0.40 0.69 1.22
N LEU A 98 -1.18 1.27 2.15
CA LEU A 98 -0.61 1.98 3.30
C LEU A 98 0.25 1.08 4.19
N HIS A 99 -0.06 -0.22 4.25
CA HIS A 99 0.73 -1.18 5.00
C HIS A 99 2.18 -1.33 4.50
N SER A 100 2.44 -1.06 3.22
CA SER A 100 3.79 -1.09 2.63
C SER A 100 4.42 0.31 2.48
N PHE A 101 3.64 1.36 2.75
CA PHE A 101 4.09 2.75 2.61
C PHE A 101 5.17 3.10 3.64
N PHE A 102 5.02 2.59 4.86
CA PHE A 102 6.04 2.66 5.92
C PHE A 102 6.72 1.30 6.09
N LEU A 103 7.99 1.30 6.50
CA LEU A 103 8.71 0.11 6.94
C LEU A 103 8.27 -0.30 8.35
N TYR A 104 8.02 0.68 9.23
CA TYR A 104 7.70 0.41 10.62
C TYR A 104 6.19 0.43 10.85
N ALA A 105 5.60 -0.71 11.20
CA ALA A 105 4.14 -0.85 11.35
C ALA A 105 3.48 0.18 12.29
N PRO A 106 4.09 0.57 13.44
CA PRO A 106 3.57 1.67 14.25
C PRO A 106 3.42 3.01 13.52
N HIS A 107 4.26 3.30 12.54
CA HIS A 107 4.15 4.51 11.71
C HIS A 107 2.93 4.43 10.79
N THR A 108 2.65 3.26 10.21
CA THR A 108 1.40 3.02 9.45
C THR A 108 0.18 3.29 10.32
N THR A 109 0.13 2.76 11.54
CA THR A 109 -1.00 2.99 12.45
C THR A 109 -1.20 4.48 12.73
N VAL A 110 -0.12 5.20 13.06
CA VAL A 110 -0.19 6.64 13.28
C VAL A 110 -0.71 7.38 12.05
N PHE A 111 -0.18 7.08 10.86
CA PHE A 111 -0.60 7.74 9.62
C PHE A 111 -2.06 7.47 9.28
N THR A 112 -2.52 6.22 9.42
CA THR A 112 -3.94 5.86 9.22
C THR A 112 -4.84 6.63 10.18
N THR A 113 -4.46 6.75 11.45
CA THR A 113 -5.24 7.55 12.40
C THR A 113 -5.24 9.04 12.05
N VAL A 114 -4.13 9.58 11.52
CA VAL A 114 -4.11 10.97 11.03
C VAL A 114 -5.09 11.15 9.86
N ILE A 115 -5.15 10.20 8.92
CA ILE A 115 -6.12 10.23 7.83
C ILE A 115 -7.55 10.24 8.37
N GLU A 116 -7.88 9.34 9.30
CA GLU A 116 -9.20 9.27 9.93
C GLU A 116 -9.59 10.58 10.61
N LEU A 117 -8.68 11.18 11.39
CA LEU A 117 -8.93 12.47 12.05
C LEU A 117 -9.17 13.59 11.03
N VAL A 118 -8.40 13.63 9.94
CA VAL A 118 -8.61 14.59 8.85
C VAL A 118 -9.96 14.38 8.18
N ASP A 119 -10.34 13.13 7.92
CA ASP A 119 -11.63 12.76 7.30
C ASP A 119 -12.82 13.17 8.17
N GLU A 120 -12.67 13.08 9.50
CA GLU A 120 -13.68 13.54 10.46
C GLU A 120 -13.70 15.07 10.63
N GLY A 121 -12.72 15.79 10.08
CA GLY A 121 -12.52 17.22 10.35
C GLY A 121 -12.03 17.50 11.78
N SER A 122 -11.51 16.49 12.48
CA SER A 122 -10.94 16.62 13.81
C SER A 122 -9.54 17.26 13.75
N PRO A 123 -9.14 18.07 14.75
CA PRO A 123 -7.79 18.61 14.79
C PRO A 123 -6.77 17.49 14.99
N VAL A 124 -5.75 17.45 14.13
CA VAL A 124 -4.63 16.52 14.27
C VAL A 124 -3.65 17.12 15.27
N THR A 125 -3.64 16.58 16.48
CA THR A 125 -2.69 16.97 17.54
C THR A 125 -2.16 15.72 18.24
N PRO A 126 -0.97 15.77 18.86
CA PRO A 126 -0.42 14.61 19.57
C PRO A 126 -1.36 14.09 20.66
N ALA A 127 -2.07 14.98 21.36
CA ALA A 127 -3.00 14.60 22.42
C ALA A 127 -4.22 13.82 21.87
N ILE A 128 -4.80 14.27 20.76
CA ILE A 128 -5.95 13.59 20.13
C ILE A 128 -5.52 12.27 19.50
N LEU A 129 -4.36 12.25 18.84
CA LEU A 129 -3.75 11.04 18.29
C LEU A 129 -3.54 9.99 19.38
N ALA A 130 -2.94 10.37 20.51
CA ALA A 130 -2.73 9.50 21.66
C ALA A 130 -4.05 8.99 22.27
N ALA A 131 -5.08 9.83 22.32
CA ALA A 131 -6.40 9.45 22.83
C ALA A 131 -7.10 8.45 21.89
N ARG A 132 -6.95 8.61 20.57
CA ARG A 132 -7.57 7.74 19.56
C ARG A 132 -6.89 6.37 19.49
N ILE A 133 -5.56 6.35 19.47
CA ILE A 133 -4.77 5.11 19.39
C ILE A 133 -4.75 4.36 20.72
N GLY A 134 -4.75 5.10 21.83
CA GLY A 134 -4.59 4.56 23.17
C GLY A 134 -3.13 4.34 23.54
N MET A 135 -2.77 4.70 24.77
CA MET A 135 -1.39 4.61 25.28
C MET A 135 -1.04 3.25 25.89
N THR A 136 -1.97 2.29 25.89
CA THR A 136 -1.78 0.96 26.50
C THR A 136 -0.94 0.03 25.64
N ASP A 137 -0.88 0.24 24.33
CA ASP A 137 0.01 -0.51 23.44
C ASP A 137 1.47 -0.11 23.66
N ARG A 138 2.26 -1.08 24.14
CA ARG A 138 3.69 -0.89 24.41
C ARG A 138 4.53 -0.65 23.16
N ARG A 139 4.08 -1.08 21.98
CA ARG A 139 4.80 -0.93 20.71
C ARG A 139 4.62 0.46 20.12
N LEU A 140 3.43 1.05 20.27
CA LEU A 140 3.08 2.39 19.75
C LEU A 140 3.51 3.52 20.68
N ARG A 141 3.54 3.26 22.00
CA ARG A 141 3.86 4.28 23.01
C ARG A 141 5.17 5.05 22.73
N PRO A 142 6.31 4.42 22.36
CA PRO A 142 7.54 5.16 22.07
C PRO A 142 7.38 6.15 20.91
N THR A 143 6.73 5.74 19.83
CA THR A 143 6.44 6.60 18.66
C THR A 143 5.54 7.77 19.04
N LEU A 144 4.47 7.53 19.78
CA LEU A 144 3.55 8.59 20.22
C LEU A 144 4.24 9.62 21.13
N LEU A 145 5.11 9.16 22.03
CA LEU A 145 5.89 10.05 22.89
C LEU A 145 6.91 10.87 22.10
N ALA A 146 7.57 10.26 21.12
CA ALA A 146 8.52 10.96 20.25
C ALA A 146 7.83 12.04 19.40
N ILE A 147 6.62 11.79 18.90
CA ILE A 147 5.81 12.78 18.17
C ILE A 147 5.32 13.90 19.10
N ALA A 148 4.90 13.56 20.32
CA ALA A 148 4.36 14.53 21.28
C ALA A 148 5.43 15.45 21.87
N ALA A 149 6.64 14.94 22.05
CA ALA A 149 7.78 15.66 22.60
C ALA A 149 9.02 15.39 21.73
N PRO A 150 9.08 15.98 20.52
CA PRO A 150 10.22 15.80 19.64
C PRO A 150 11.48 16.35 20.32
N THR A 151 12.53 15.52 20.35
CA THR A 151 13.82 15.85 20.96
C THR A 151 14.92 15.78 19.91
N GLY A 152 15.95 16.62 20.03
CA GLY A 152 17.12 16.62 19.14
C GLY A 152 17.06 17.63 18.00
N HIS A 153 17.88 17.41 16.97
CA HIS A 153 18.08 18.28 15.80
C HIS A 153 17.13 18.00 14.63
N GLY A 154 16.05 17.22 14.87
CA GLY A 154 15.06 16.90 13.84
C GLY A 154 14.23 18.12 13.42
N PRO A 155 13.36 17.97 12.39
CA PRO A 155 12.52 19.05 11.90
C PRO A 155 11.74 19.67 13.06
N LEU A 156 11.86 21.00 13.19
CA LEU A 156 11.20 21.72 14.26
C LEU A 156 9.68 21.63 14.09
N PRO A 157 8.90 21.57 15.20
CA PRO A 157 7.45 21.67 15.14
C PRO A 157 7.03 22.89 14.33
N GLY A 158 6.20 22.70 13.30
CA GLY A 158 5.77 23.78 12.41
C GLY A 158 5.41 23.36 10.98
N GLY A 159 5.72 22.13 10.57
CA GLY A 159 5.21 21.53 9.32
C GLY A 159 5.87 22.01 8.03
N ALA A 160 6.83 22.95 8.09
CA ALA A 160 7.51 23.48 6.91
C ALA A 160 8.23 22.40 6.08
N ASP A 161 8.68 21.33 6.74
CA ASP A 161 9.41 20.23 6.09
C ASP A 161 8.50 19.14 5.52
N VAL A 162 7.17 19.23 5.73
CA VAL A 162 6.22 18.19 5.29
C VAL A 162 6.36 17.87 3.80
N PRO A 163 6.42 18.83 2.86
CA PRO A 163 6.55 18.52 1.44
C PRO A 163 7.82 17.72 1.11
N TYR A 164 8.94 18.10 1.74
CA TYR A 164 10.24 17.45 1.53
C TYR A 164 10.27 16.04 2.12
N LEU A 165 9.86 15.89 3.37
CA LEU A 165 9.84 14.61 4.07
C LEU A 165 8.84 13.65 3.43
N ALA A 166 7.63 14.12 3.08
CA ALA A 166 6.63 13.33 2.37
C ALA A 166 7.18 12.78 1.05
N ARG A 167 7.88 13.63 0.27
CA ARG A 167 8.51 13.20 -0.98
C ARG A 167 9.56 12.12 -0.76
N ALA A 168 10.39 12.25 0.27
CA ALA A 168 11.39 11.24 0.61
C ALA A 168 10.74 9.88 0.94
N ILE A 169 9.64 9.87 1.72
CA ILE A 169 8.90 8.64 2.03
C ILE A 169 8.27 8.03 0.77
N VAL A 170 7.69 8.86 -0.11
CA VAL A 170 7.12 8.41 -1.39
C VAL A 170 8.19 7.79 -2.30
N ASP A 171 9.34 8.44 -2.44
CA ASP A 171 10.45 7.95 -3.25
C ASP A 171 11.01 6.63 -2.68
N ALA A 172 11.10 6.51 -1.35
CA ALA A 172 11.51 5.27 -0.68
C ALA A 172 10.49 4.14 -0.91
N TYR A 173 9.19 4.43 -0.79
CA TYR A 173 8.11 3.48 -1.07
C TYR A 173 8.20 2.90 -2.49
N TYR A 174 8.31 3.76 -3.51
CA TYR A 174 8.44 3.29 -4.88
C TYR A 174 9.74 2.54 -5.14
N ARG A 175 10.86 2.99 -4.55
CA ARG A 175 12.14 2.28 -4.66
C ARG A 175 12.03 0.85 -4.13
N ARG A 176 11.42 0.65 -2.96
CA ARG A 176 11.16 -0.68 -2.40
C ARG A 176 10.26 -1.51 -3.32
N GLY A 177 9.19 -0.91 -3.84
CA GLY A 177 8.30 -1.55 -4.80
C GLY A 177 9.02 -2.00 -6.07
N TYR A 178 9.91 -1.17 -6.62
CA TYR A 178 10.71 -1.53 -7.80
C TYR A 178 11.70 -2.65 -7.51
N THR A 179 12.35 -2.66 -6.35
CA THR A 179 13.25 -3.76 -5.96
C THR A 179 12.50 -5.08 -5.85
N ALA A 180 11.33 -5.09 -5.18
CA ALA A 180 10.48 -6.27 -5.07
C ALA A 180 10.03 -6.76 -6.47
N LEU A 181 9.61 -5.83 -7.31
CA LEU A 181 9.19 -6.11 -8.68
C LEU A 181 10.31 -6.74 -9.53
N LEU A 182 11.54 -6.23 -9.43
CA LEU A 182 12.71 -6.79 -10.10
C LEU A 182 13.03 -8.21 -9.60
N SER A 183 12.91 -8.45 -8.29
CA SER A 183 13.06 -9.79 -7.72
C SER A 183 12.02 -10.76 -8.27
N THR A 184 10.75 -10.34 -8.36
CA THR A 184 9.68 -11.16 -8.95
C THR A 184 9.96 -11.48 -10.41
N MET A 185 10.51 -10.54 -11.19
CA MET A 185 10.89 -10.82 -12.58
C MET A 185 12.02 -11.82 -12.71
N GLN A 186 13.06 -11.71 -11.86
CA GLN A 186 14.17 -12.65 -11.88
C GLN A 186 13.68 -14.07 -11.62
N HIS A 187 12.71 -14.21 -10.72
CA HIS A 187 12.06 -15.48 -10.45
C HIS A 187 11.20 -15.96 -11.62
N ALA A 188 10.33 -15.10 -12.17
CA ALA A 188 9.50 -15.44 -13.33
C ALA A 188 10.33 -15.83 -14.57
N LEU A 189 11.49 -15.20 -14.78
CA LEU A 189 12.41 -15.55 -15.86
C LEU A 189 13.04 -16.94 -15.68
N ALA A 190 13.19 -17.40 -14.44
CA ALA A 190 13.71 -18.73 -14.14
C ALA A 190 12.67 -19.84 -14.30
N GLU A 191 11.37 -19.52 -14.21
CA GLU A 191 10.30 -20.52 -14.10
C GLU A 191 9.31 -20.53 -15.28
N ALA A 192 9.13 -19.43 -16.01
CA ALA A 192 8.08 -19.30 -17.03
C ALA A 192 8.48 -19.82 -18.43
N ASP A 193 7.50 -20.36 -19.15
CA ASP A 193 7.63 -20.68 -20.57
C ASP A 193 7.79 -19.39 -21.41
N THR A 194 8.53 -19.50 -22.52
CA THR A 194 8.92 -18.34 -23.35
C THR A 194 7.73 -17.55 -23.90
N ASP A 195 6.59 -18.21 -24.10
CA ASP A 195 5.37 -17.60 -24.66
C ASP A 195 4.66 -16.68 -23.64
N ASP A 196 4.80 -16.92 -22.34
CA ASP A 196 4.18 -16.13 -21.27
C ASP A 196 5.02 -14.89 -20.89
N LEU A 197 6.31 -14.90 -21.25
CA LEU A 197 7.24 -13.83 -20.93
C LEU A 197 6.74 -12.47 -21.44
N ALA A 198 6.25 -12.42 -22.69
CA ALA A 198 5.80 -11.19 -23.32
C ALA A 198 4.59 -10.56 -22.58
N GLY A 199 3.71 -11.39 -22.01
CA GLY A 199 2.60 -10.95 -21.17
C GLY A 199 3.09 -10.33 -19.86
N HIS A 200 3.99 -11.04 -19.15
CA HIS A 200 4.59 -10.56 -17.91
C HIS A 200 5.32 -9.22 -18.10
N TRP A 201 6.12 -9.08 -19.16
CA TRP A 201 6.81 -7.82 -19.48
C TRP A 201 5.85 -6.65 -19.70
N ARG A 202 4.72 -6.88 -20.38
CA ARG A 202 3.72 -5.84 -20.63
C ARG A 202 3.06 -5.38 -19.34
N THR A 203 2.58 -6.32 -18.51
CA THR A 203 1.96 -6.02 -17.22
C THR A 203 2.90 -5.23 -16.33
N LEU A 204 4.17 -5.64 -16.28
CA LEU A 204 5.21 -4.99 -15.50
C LEU A 204 5.50 -3.57 -15.97
N THR A 205 5.64 -3.38 -17.29
CA THR A 205 5.89 -2.06 -17.88
C THR A 205 4.75 -1.10 -17.57
N ASN A 206 3.50 -1.57 -17.68
CA ASN A 206 2.33 -0.78 -17.31
C ASN A 206 2.35 -0.40 -15.83
N HIS A 207 2.65 -1.35 -14.94
CA HIS A 207 2.76 -1.09 -13.51
C HIS A 207 3.82 -0.03 -13.20
N GLN A 208 4.99 -0.09 -13.83
CA GLN A 208 6.06 0.90 -13.66
C GLN A 208 5.64 2.28 -14.17
N GLN A 209 5.00 2.37 -15.33
CA GLN A 209 4.51 3.64 -15.86
C GLN A 209 3.43 4.26 -14.98
N ASP A 210 2.53 3.44 -14.44
CA ASP A 210 1.46 3.89 -13.52
C ASP A 210 2.06 4.40 -12.21
N ALA A 211 3.02 3.66 -11.65
CA ALA A 211 3.76 4.04 -10.46
C ALA A 211 4.49 5.38 -10.64
N GLU A 212 5.20 5.57 -11.76
CA GLU A 212 5.93 6.81 -12.03
C GLU A 212 4.99 8.00 -12.24
N ARG A 213 3.89 7.81 -12.99
CA ARG A 213 2.86 8.86 -13.15
C ARG A 213 2.30 9.28 -11.80
N ARG A 214 2.01 8.33 -10.93
CA ARG A 214 1.50 8.59 -9.57
C ARG A 214 2.53 9.31 -8.71
N ARG A 215 3.79 8.86 -8.73
CA ARG A 215 4.91 9.49 -8.00
C ARG A 215 5.07 10.96 -8.38
N LEU A 216 5.08 11.27 -9.68
CA LEU A 216 5.17 12.65 -10.19
C LEU A 216 3.95 13.48 -9.80
N ALA A 217 2.73 12.93 -9.92
CA ALA A 217 1.52 13.64 -9.56
C ALA A 217 1.41 13.96 -8.05
N ILE A 218 2.01 13.13 -7.19
CA ILE A 218 2.14 13.39 -5.75
C ILE A 218 3.19 14.47 -5.51
N ALA A 219 4.36 14.38 -6.14
CA ALA A 219 5.42 15.38 -6.00
C ALA A 219 4.94 16.78 -6.41
N ASP A 220 4.20 16.88 -7.51
CA ASP A 220 3.59 18.13 -7.98
C ASP A 220 2.53 18.67 -7.02
N ALA A 221 1.78 17.78 -6.35
CA ALA A 221 0.79 18.19 -5.37
C ALA A 221 1.44 18.69 -4.08
N LEU A 222 2.49 18.00 -3.60
CA LEU A 222 3.27 18.40 -2.43
C LEU A 222 3.99 19.73 -2.65
N ALA A 223 4.49 20.00 -3.86
CA ALA A 223 5.18 21.25 -4.19
C ALA A 223 4.28 22.50 -4.20
N ARG A 224 2.95 22.33 -4.07
CA ARG A 224 1.96 23.43 -4.03
C ARG A 224 1.49 23.76 -2.61
N LEU A 225 1.94 23.00 -1.62
CA LEU A 225 1.73 23.27 -0.19
C LEU A 225 2.66 24.40 0.24
#